data_AF-A0A2V5J289-F1
#
_entry.id   AF-A0A2V5J289-F1
#
_cell.length_a   1.000
_cell.length_b   1.000
_cell.length_c   1.000
_cell.angle_alpha   90.00
_cell.angle_beta   90.00
_cell.angle_gamma   90.00
#
_symmetry.space_group_name_H-M   'P 1'
#
loop_
_entity.id
_entity.type
_entity.pdbx_description
1 polymer ?
#
loop_
_entity_poly.entity_id
_entity_poly.type
_entity_poly.pdbx_seq_one_letter_code
_entity_poly.pdbx_strand_id
1 'polypeptide(L)'
;LLACFVAVAAFGSLELLLLIFDFFKRRRGLYFWSLLLSTLATLIFTIVITLLWFAVPQARFGLVFVIVICYPTLNVGNTLVIYSRLHLVTSGRKIRWLFWMIVISSVVFLLPQAIIVTISASPDGEHVRDLYRVFEKLSVTATCVREMIVGGVFVWATARNLKPLIVIKGREGRKMVIYLIIATTMMVVTDIIIVVVVLCGQLYIISALTAFFSVLKLKLEFFSLGKLIRL
;
A
#
# COMPACT_ATOMS: atom_id res chain seq x y z
N LEU A 1 0.81 -22.42 -4.31
CA LEU A 1 1.51 -21.12 -4.44
C LEU A 1 0.63 -19.94 -4.06
N LEU A 2 -0.49 -19.68 -4.75
CA LEU A 2 -1.37 -18.53 -4.43
C LEU A 2 -1.93 -18.54 -3.00
N ALA A 3 -2.40 -19.71 -2.54
CA ALA A 3 -2.83 -19.88 -1.15
C ALA A 3 -1.72 -19.57 -0.12
N CYS A 4 -0.45 -19.84 -0.46
CA CYS A 4 0.68 -19.55 0.41
C CYS A 4 0.88 -18.03 0.56
N PHE A 5 0.80 -17.27 -0.54
CA PHE A 5 0.90 -15.80 -0.48
C PHE A 5 -0.21 -15.17 0.35
N VAL A 6 -1.44 -15.65 0.18
CA VAL A 6 -2.61 -15.19 0.93
C VAL A 6 -2.50 -15.56 2.41
N ALA A 7 -2.06 -16.78 2.74
CA ALA A 7 -1.84 -17.19 4.13
C ALA A 7 -0.77 -16.34 4.83
N VAL A 8 0.35 -16.08 4.14
CA VAL A 8 1.41 -15.21 4.67
C VAL A 8 0.92 -13.76 4.83
N ALA A 9 0.12 -13.26 3.89
CA ALA A 9 -0.51 -11.95 4.01
C ALA A 9 -1.44 -11.88 5.24
N ALA A 10 -2.33 -12.86 5.41
CA ALA A 10 -3.25 -12.89 6.53
C ALA A 10 -2.51 -12.93 7.88
N PHE A 11 -1.55 -13.83 8.02
CA PHE A 11 -0.73 -13.93 9.24
C PHE A 11 0.06 -12.65 9.49
N GLY A 12 0.73 -12.11 8.47
CA GLY A 12 1.54 -10.90 8.60
C GLY A 12 0.71 -9.65 8.90
N SER A 13 -0.53 -9.56 8.40
CA SER A 13 -1.46 -8.49 8.77
C SER A 13 -1.90 -8.59 10.23
N LEU A 14 -2.19 -9.79 10.73
CA LEU A 14 -2.55 -9.99 12.14
C LEU A 14 -1.39 -9.64 13.07
N GLU A 15 -0.18 -10.10 12.74
CA GLU A 15 1.04 -9.76 13.47
C GLU A 15 1.26 -8.24 13.50
N LEU A 16 1.12 -7.57 12.35
CA LEU A 16 1.22 -6.10 12.27
C LEU A 16 0.18 -5.40 13.13
N LEU A 17 -1.08 -5.85 13.15
CA LEU A 17 -2.10 -5.24 13.99
C LEU A 17 -1.71 -5.30 15.46
N LEU A 18 -1.26 -6.47 15.94
CA LEU A 18 -0.80 -6.64 17.32
C LEU A 18 0.39 -5.72 17.63
N LEU A 19 1.38 -5.68 16.75
CA LEU A 19 2.56 -4.82 16.88
C LEU A 19 2.21 -3.31 16.88
N ILE A 20 1.23 -2.89 16.09
CA ILE A 20 0.76 -1.50 16.05
C ILE A 20 0.14 -1.11 17.40
N PHE A 21 -0.67 -1.98 17.99
CA PHE A 21 -1.29 -1.71 19.28
C PHE A 21 -0.29 -1.73 20.45
N ASP A 22 0.73 -2.57 20.38
CA ASP A 22 1.80 -2.64 21.37
C ASP A 22 2.73 -1.41 21.30
N PHE A 23 3.13 -1.00 20.09
CA PHE A 23 4.10 0.07 19.89
C PHE A 23 3.52 1.48 20.14
N PHE A 24 2.27 1.74 19.74
CA PHE A 24 1.68 3.08 19.83
C PHE A 24 0.86 3.31 21.10
N LYS A 25 1.51 3.82 22.16
CA LYS A 25 0.81 4.28 23.38
C LYS A 25 -0.06 5.53 23.18
N ARG A 26 0.19 6.35 22.13
CA ARG A 26 -0.58 7.57 21.83
C ARG A 26 -1.19 7.54 20.42
N ARG A 27 -2.50 7.30 20.34
CA ARG A 27 -3.26 6.97 19.10
C ARG A 27 -3.74 8.18 18.27
N ARG A 28 -2.99 9.30 18.23
CA ARG A 28 -3.49 10.56 17.62
C ARG A 28 -2.78 11.00 16.33
N GLY A 29 -1.71 10.33 15.92
CA GLY A 29 -0.95 10.72 14.72
C GLY A 29 -1.59 10.23 13.42
N LEU A 30 -1.46 11.03 12.34
CA LEU A 30 -1.84 10.62 10.98
C LEU A 30 -1.14 9.31 10.56
N TYR A 31 0.09 9.11 11.03
CA TYR A 31 0.86 7.87 10.84
C TYR A 31 0.12 6.65 11.41
N PHE A 32 -0.34 6.75 12.67
CA PHE A 32 -1.05 5.66 13.34
C PHE A 32 -2.31 5.27 12.59
N TRP A 33 -3.13 6.26 12.21
CA TRP A 33 -4.37 6.01 11.47
C TRP A 33 -4.11 5.45 10.07
N SER A 34 -3.13 5.97 9.34
CA SER A 34 -2.79 5.47 8.00
C SER A 34 -2.28 4.03 8.06
N LEU A 35 -1.41 3.73 9.03
CA LEU A 35 -0.86 2.39 9.22
C LEU A 35 -1.93 1.39 9.67
N LEU A 36 -2.79 1.77 10.62
CA LEU A 36 -3.89 0.93 11.10
C LEU A 36 -4.90 0.65 10.00
N LEU A 37 -5.37 1.70 9.30
CA LEU A 37 -6.35 1.56 8.22
C LEU A 37 -5.79 0.72 7.07
N SER A 38 -4.53 0.92 6.68
CA SER A 38 -3.92 0.11 5.63
C SER A 38 -3.79 -1.36 6.04
N THR A 39 -3.41 -1.63 7.29
CA THR A 39 -3.27 -3.00 7.80
C THR A 39 -4.62 -3.70 7.90
N LEU A 40 -5.66 -3.01 8.40
CA LEU A 40 -7.03 -3.53 8.44
C LEU A 40 -7.59 -3.77 7.04
N ALA A 41 -7.43 -2.81 6.13
CA ALA A 41 -7.88 -2.95 4.75
C ALA A 41 -7.19 -4.13 4.06
N THR A 42 -5.88 -4.32 4.30
CA THR A 42 -5.14 -5.47 3.77
C THR A 42 -5.63 -6.79 4.35
N LEU A 43 -5.92 -6.85 5.65
CA LEU A 43 -6.47 -8.06 6.30
C LEU A 43 -7.85 -8.41 5.72
N ILE A 44 -8.77 -7.45 5.68
CA ILE A 44 -10.12 -7.65 5.14
C ILE A 44 -10.04 -8.04 3.67
N PHE A 45 -9.22 -7.34 2.87
CA PHE A 45 -9.00 -7.68 1.47
C PHE A 45 -8.53 -9.13 1.31
N THR A 46 -7.56 -9.58 2.12
CA THR A 46 -7.04 -10.96 2.10
C THR A 46 -8.11 -12.00 2.43
N ILE A 47 -8.96 -11.72 3.43
CA ILE A 47 -10.07 -12.62 3.80
C ILE A 47 -11.10 -12.68 2.66
N VAL A 48 -11.47 -11.53 2.11
CA VAL A 48 -12.51 -11.44 1.07
C VAL A 48 -12.06 -12.08 -0.24
N ILE A 49 -10.80 -11.90 -0.67
CA ILE A 49 -10.30 -12.60 -1.87
C ILE A 49 -10.27 -14.12 -1.67
N THR A 50 -9.98 -14.58 -0.45
CA THR A 50 -10.00 -16.02 -0.12
C THR A 50 -11.42 -16.54 -0.21
N LEU A 51 -12.38 -15.86 0.41
CA LEU A 51 -13.79 -16.21 0.31
C LEU A 51 -14.28 -16.20 -1.13
N LEU A 52 -13.88 -15.21 -1.93
CA LEU A 52 -14.26 -15.09 -3.33
C LEU A 52 -13.80 -16.29 -4.18
N TRP A 53 -12.66 -16.91 -3.84
CA TRP A 53 -12.18 -18.12 -4.52
C TRP A 53 -13.06 -19.34 -4.24
N PHE A 54 -13.73 -19.39 -3.09
CA PHE A 54 -14.61 -20.49 -2.68
C PHE A 54 -16.11 -20.14 -2.74
N ALA A 55 -16.45 -18.90 -3.13
CA ALA A 55 -17.81 -18.37 -3.00
C ALA A 55 -18.78 -18.94 -4.04
N VAL A 56 -20.00 -19.21 -3.58
CA VAL A 56 -21.17 -19.51 -4.40
C VAL A 56 -21.63 -18.21 -5.10
N PRO A 57 -22.17 -18.24 -6.34
CA PRO A 57 -22.52 -17.03 -7.12
C PRO A 57 -23.39 -16.00 -6.37
N GLN A 58 -24.25 -16.45 -5.45
CA GLN A 58 -25.15 -15.58 -4.68
C GLN A 58 -24.44 -14.64 -3.70
N ALA A 59 -23.31 -15.06 -3.12
CA ALA A 59 -22.54 -14.24 -2.18
C ALA A 59 -21.53 -13.31 -2.87
N ARG A 60 -21.28 -13.52 -4.17
CA ARG A 60 -20.21 -12.85 -4.93
C ARG A 60 -20.37 -11.33 -4.97
N PHE A 61 -21.59 -10.83 -5.14
CA PHE A 61 -21.85 -9.39 -5.21
C PHE A 61 -21.47 -8.68 -3.90
N GLY A 62 -21.88 -9.24 -2.76
CA GLY A 62 -21.54 -8.69 -1.44
C GLY A 62 -20.03 -8.67 -1.19
N LEU A 63 -19.31 -9.73 -1.57
CA LEU A 63 -17.85 -9.78 -1.43
C LEU A 63 -17.14 -8.76 -2.34
N VAL A 64 -17.59 -8.58 -3.58
CA VAL A 64 -17.04 -7.56 -4.49
C VAL A 64 -17.25 -6.16 -3.94
N PHE A 65 -18.41 -5.88 -3.34
CA PHE A 65 -18.67 -4.58 -2.71
C PHE A 65 -17.67 -4.26 -1.59
N VAL A 66 -17.28 -5.26 -0.81
CA VAL A 66 -16.23 -5.08 0.22
C VAL A 66 -14.86 -4.80 -0.43
N ILE A 67 -14.50 -5.49 -1.51
CA ILE A 67 -13.26 -5.23 -2.26
C ILE A 67 -13.21 -3.79 -2.78
N VAL A 68 -14.34 -3.27 -3.28
CA VAL A 68 -14.45 -1.90 -3.80
C VAL A 68 -14.08 -0.85 -2.75
N ILE A 69 -14.29 -1.13 -1.47
CA ILE A 69 -13.91 -0.24 -0.36
C ILE A 69 -12.48 -0.53 0.10
N CYS A 70 -12.12 -1.80 0.27
CA CYS A 70 -10.83 -2.17 0.84
C CYS A 70 -9.66 -1.89 -0.12
N TYR A 71 -9.82 -2.13 -1.42
CA TYR A 71 -8.75 -1.98 -2.40
C TYR A 71 -8.26 -0.53 -2.57
N PRO A 72 -9.14 0.49 -2.66
CA PRO A 72 -8.67 1.87 -2.62
C PRO A 72 -8.04 2.22 -1.27
N THR A 73 -8.65 1.76 -0.17
CA THR A 73 -8.17 2.07 1.20
C THR A 73 -6.75 1.54 1.44
N LEU A 74 -6.43 0.31 1.02
CA LEU A 74 -5.08 -0.25 1.17
C LEU A 74 -4.06 0.48 0.28
N ASN A 75 -4.41 0.80 -0.97
CA ASN A 75 -3.52 1.51 -1.88
C ASN A 75 -3.22 2.93 -1.38
N VAL A 76 -4.26 3.69 -1.02
CA VAL A 76 -4.09 5.04 -0.50
C VAL A 76 -3.39 5.03 0.86
N GLY A 77 -3.75 4.07 1.73
CA GLY A 77 -3.14 3.89 3.04
C GLY A 77 -1.63 3.65 2.95
N ASN A 78 -1.18 2.73 2.10
CA ASN A 78 0.24 2.44 1.88
C ASN A 78 1.04 3.69 1.46
N THR A 79 0.51 4.48 0.52
CA THR A 79 1.17 5.71 0.09
C THR A 79 1.14 6.80 1.19
N LEU A 80 0.04 6.91 1.94
CA LEU A 80 -0.08 7.88 3.05
C LEU A 80 0.85 7.58 4.22
N VAL A 81 1.16 6.31 4.46
CA VAL A 81 2.13 5.88 5.48
C VAL A 81 3.52 6.47 5.18
N ILE A 82 3.99 6.37 3.92
CA ILE A 82 5.25 6.98 3.47
C ILE A 82 5.18 8.52 3.57
N TYR A 83 4.08 9.12 3.12
CA TYR A 83 3.86 10.57 3.24
C TYR A 83 3.92 11.05 4.70
N SER A 84 3.35 10.28 5.63
CA SER A 84 3.38 10.64 7.05
C SER A 84 4.79 10.58 7.63
N ARG A 85 5.68 9.72 7.11
CA ARG A 85 7.09 9.68 7.52
C ARG A 85 7.91 10.79 6.92
N LEU A 86 7.61 11.18 5.69
CA LEU A 86 8.26 12.33 5.05
C LEU A 86 8.18 13.56 5.96
N HIS A 87 7.02 13.78 6.60
CA HIS A 87 6.83 14.85 7.58
C HIS A 87 7.72 14.74 8.83
N LEU A 88 8.00 13.50 9.29
CA LEU A 88 8.91 13.27 10.42
C LEU A 88 10.36 13.56 10.02
N VAL A 89 10.74 13.25 8.77
CA VAL A 89 12.09 13.47 8.23
C VAL A 89 12.35 14.94 7.90
N THR A 90 11.34 15.69 7.47
CA THR A 90 11.46 17.13 7.13
C THR A 90 11.25 18.06 8.32
N SER A 91 11.39 17.57 9.56
CA SER A 91 11.24 18.37 10.79
C SER A 91 9.93 19.15 10.86
N GLY A 92 8.82 18.57 10.40
CA GLY A 92 7.48 19.19 10.48
C GLY A 92 7.04 19.98 9.24
N ARG A 93 7.87 20.08 8.19
CA ARG A 93 7.45 20.74 6.94
C ARG A 93 6.55 19.83 6.11
N LYS A 94 5.25 20.11 6.10
CA LYS A 94 4.25 19.41 5.29
C LYS A 94 4.36 19.81 3.81
N ILE A 95 4.67 18.87 2.94
CA ILE A 95 4.65 19.07 1.48
C ILE A 95 3.21 18.89 1.00
N ARG A 96 2.39 19.94 1.14
CA ARG A 96 0.94 19.90 0.85
C ARG A 96 0.62 19.48 -0.59
N TRP A 97 1.46 19.86 -1.56
CA TRP A 97 1.27 19.46 -2.95
C TRP A 97 1.32 17.94 -3.13
N LEU A 98 2.17 17.23 -2.38
CA LEU A 98 2.27 15.77 -2.45
C LEU A 98 1.02 15.09 -1.91
N PHE A 99 0.41 15.64 -0.85
CA PHE A 99 -0.87 15.16 -0.33
C PHE A 99 -1.99 15.33 -1.37
N TRP A 100 -2.10 16.51 -1.98
CA TRP A 100 -3.10 16.75 -3.03
C TRP A 100 -2.88 15.88 -4.26
N MET A 101 -1.62 15.64 -4.66
CA MET A 101 -1.29 14.68 -5.71
C MET A 101 -1.79 13.27 -5.37
N ILE A 102 -1.58 12.79 -4.13
CA ILE A 102 -2.09 11.49 -3.68
C ILE A 102 -3.62 11.47 -3.76
N VAL A 103 -4.32 12.47 -3.23
CA VAL A 103 -5.79 12.51 -3.22
C VAL A 103 -6.35 12.53 -4.64
N ILE A 104 -5.88 13.46 -5.49
CA ILE A 104 -6.38 13.63 -6.86
C ILE A 104 -6.13 12.38 -7.70
N SER A 105 -4.90 11.83 -7.67
CA SER A 105 -4.59 10.61 -8.42
C SER A 105 -5.43 9.42 -7.94
N SER A 106 -5.66 9.29 -6.62
CA SER A 106 -6.50 8.23 -6.07
C SER A 106 -7.94 8.34 -6.55
N VAL A 107 -8.51 9.54 -6.54
CA VAL A 107 -9.89 9.79 -6.99
C VAL A 107 -10.01 9.51 -8.48
N VAL A 108 -9.09 10.04 -9.30
CA VAL A 108 -9.15 9.93 -10.77
C VAL A 108 -8.99 8.49 -11.25
N PHE A 109 -8.18 7.67 -10.59
CA PHE A 109 -7.89 6.30 -11.08
C PHE A 109 -8.63 5.20 -10.32
N LEU A 110 -8.81 5.32 -8.99
CA LEU A 110 -9.41 4.25 -8.18
C LEU A 110 -10.94 4.33 -8.16
N LEU A 111 -11.56 5.52 -8.28
CA LEU A 111 -13.02 5.61 -8.33
C LEU A 111 -13.60 5.01 -9.62
N PRO A 112 -13.08 5.30 -10.83
CA PRO A 112 -13.59 4.65 -12.04
C PRO A 112 -13.41 3.13 -11.97
N GLN A 113 -12.28 2.66 -11.48
CA GLN A 113 -12.04 1.22 -11.27
C GLN A 113 -13.09 0.60 -10.33
N ALA A 114 -13.39 1.26 -9.20
CA ALA A 114 -14.39 0.81 -8.25
C ALA A 114 -15.79 0.68 -8.88
N ILE A 115 -16.20 1.66 -9.68
CA ILE A 115 -17.49 1.64 -10.39
C ILE A 115 -17.52 0.48 -11.39
N ILE A 116 -16.48 0.34 -12.21
CA ILE A 116 -16.39 -0.70 -13.24
C ILE A 116 -16.38 -2.10 -12.63
N VAL A 117 -15.65 -2.32 -11.53
CA VAL A 117 -15.64 -3.59 -10.79
C VAL A 117 -17.05 -3.95 -10.31
N THR A 118 -17.77 -2.98 -9.76
CA THR A 118 -19.14 -3.19 -9.27
C THR A 118 -20.08 -3.59 -10.40
N ILE A 119 -20.01 -2.90 -11.54
CA ILE A 119 -20.82 -3.22 -12.73
C ILE A 119 -20.45 -4.61 -13.27
N SER A 120 -19.16 -4.95 -13.33
CA SER A 120 -18.70 -6.25 -13.83
C SER A 120 -19.15 -7.45 -12.98
N ALA A 121 -19.49 -7.21 -11.71
CA ALA A 121 -20.01 -8.22 -10.80
C ALA A 121 -21.54 -8.38 -10.89
N SER A 122 -22.23 -7.51 -11.63
CA SER A 122 -23.66 -7.62 -11.90
C SER A 122 -23.96 -8.72 -12.96
N PRO A 123 -25.17 -9.31 -12.97
CA PRO A 123 -25.52 -10.39 -13.89
C PRO A 123 -25.33 -10.07 -15.39
N ASP A 124 -25.52 -8.81 -15.78
CA ASP A 124 -25.43 -8.35 -17.19
C ASP A 124 -24.03 -7.79 -17.56
N GLY A 125 -23.05 -7.93 -16.66
CA GLY A 125 -21.74 -7.27 -16.75
C GLY A 125 -20.74 -7.85 -17.74
N GLU A 126 -21.10 -8.84 -18.58
CA GLU A 126 -20.16 -9.48 -19.51
C GLU A 126 -19.53 -8.47 -20.49
N HIS A 127 -20.32 -7.51 -20.96
CA HIS A 127 -19.89 -6.45 -21.90
C HIS A 127 -18.83 -5.50 -21.31
N VAL A 128 -18.65 -5.51 -19.98
CA VAL A 128 -17.77 -4.57 -19.27
C VAL A 128 -16.41 -5.20 -18.94
N ARG A 129 -16.20 -6.50 -19.25
CA ARG A 129 -14.96 -7.22 -18.91
C ARG A 129 -13.72 -6.65 -19.59
N ASP A 130 -13.82 -6.27 -20.86
CA ASP A 130 -12.68 -5.68 -21.57
C ASP A 130 -12.38 -4.27 -21.07
N LEU A 131 -13.42 -3.50 -20.75
CA LEU A 131 -13.27 -2.19 -20.09
C LEU A 131 -12.60 -2.33 -18.71
N TYR A 132 -13.01 -3.32 -17.93
CA TYR A 132 -12.40 -3.65 -16.63
C TYR A 132 -10.90 -3.94 -16.76
N ARG A 133 -10.49 -4.77 -17.72
CA ARG A 133 -9.07 -5.08 -17.95
C ARG A 133 -8.24 -3.83 -18.30
N VAL A 134 -8.77 -2.91 -19.09
CA VAL A 134 -8.08 -1.67 -19.45
C VAL A 134 -7.95 -0.75 -18.22
N PHE A 135 -9.03 -0.55 -17.49
CA PHE A 135 -9.04 0.32 -16.31
C PHE A 135 -8.20 -0.23 -15.16
N GLU A 136 -8.15 -1.55 -14.97
CA GLU A 136 -7.27 -2.17 -13.98
C GLU A 136 -5.79 -1.96 -14.32
N LYS A 137 -5.40 -2.12 -15.60
CA LYS A 137 -4.04 -1.79 -16.05
C LYS A 137 -3.71 -0.33 -15.78
N LEU A 138 -4.64 0.58 -16.09
CA LEU A 138 -4.47 2.00 -15.89
C LEU A 138 -4.33 2.36 -14.42
N SER A 139 -5.20 1.85 -13.55
CA SER A 139 -5.21 2.19 -12.13
C SER A 139 -4.00 1.64 -11.38
N VAL A 140 -3.57 0.42 -11.71
CA VAL A 140 -2.36 -0.18 -11.13
C VAL A 140 -1.12 0.59 -11.58
N THR A 141 -1.03 0.93 -12.86
CA THR A 141 0.10 1.73 -13.39
C THR A 141 0.14 3.10 -12.74
N ALA A 142 -1.01 3.78 -12.62
CA ALA A 142 -1.10 5.08 -11.94
C ALA A 142 -0.71 5.00 -10.46
N THR A 143 -1.09 3.91 -9.78
CA THR A 143 -0.70 3.65 -8.38
C THR A 143 0.81 3.48 -8.26
N CYS A 144 1.43 2.69 -9.16
CA CYS A 144 2.88 2.54 -9.23
C CYS A 144 3.58 3.89 -9.44
N VAL A 145 3.12 4.71 -10.39
CA VAL A 145 3.69 6.04 -10.66
C VAL A 145 3.56 6.94 -9.43
N ARG A 146 2.40 6.93 -8.76
CA ARG A 146 2.18 7.69 -7.51
C ARG A 146 3.17 7.27 -6.42
N GLU A 147 3.35 5.98 -6.20
CA GLU A 147 4.29 5.47 -5.19
C GLU A 147 5.75 5.75 -5.55
N MET A 148 6.12 5.69 -6.83
CA MET A 148 7.45 6.10 -7.30
C MET A 148 7.72 7.59 -7.03
N ILE A 149 6.75 8.47 -7.29
CA ILE A 149 6.92 9.91 -7.02
C ILE A 149 7.06 10.16 -5.51
N VAL A 150 6.18 9.58 -4.69
CA VAL A 150 6.22 9.75 -3.23
C VAL A 150 7.52 9.16 -2.65
N GLY A 151 7.91 7.97 -3.08
CA GLY A 151 9.15 7.31 -2.68
C GLY A 151 10.39 8.08 -3.12
N GLY A 152 10.41 8.62 -4.34
CA GLY A 152 11.50 9.45 -4.85
C GLY A 152 11.68 10.74 -4.06
N VAL A 153 10.58 11.44 -3.76
CA VAL A 153 10.60 12.63 -2.90
C VAL A 153 11.08 12.26 -1.50
N PHE A 154 10.68 11.11 -0.97
CA PHE A 154 11.13 10.62 0.33
C PHE A 154 12.63 10.35 0.39
N VAL A 155 13.18 9.66 -0.61
CA VAL A 155 14.62 9.40 -0.71
C VAL A 155 15.39 10.71 -0.82
N TRP A 156 14.92 11.64 -1.67
CA TRP A 156 15.55 12.96 -1.82
C TRP A 156 15.54 13.76 -0.51
N ALA A 157 14.39 13.81 0.18
CA ALA A 157 14.26 14.51 1.44
C ALA A 157 15.11 13.86 2.55
N THR A 158 15.17 12.53 2.59
CA THR A 158 16.02 11.80 3.53
C THR A 158 17.50 12.10 3.27
N ALA A 159 17.94 12.03 2.01
CA ALA A 159 19.31 12.33 1.63
C ALA A 159 19.71 13.79 1.91
N ARG A 160 18.77 14.74 1.87
CA ARG A 160 19.03 16.15 2.18
C ARG A 160 19.01 16.44 3.68
N ASN A 161 17.99 15.98 4.40
CA ASN A 161 17.74 16.35 5.80
C ASN A 161 18.48 15.46 6.81
N LEU A 162 18.84 14.21 6.47
CA LEU A 162 19.63 13.36 7.36
C LEU A 162 21.14 13.50 7.13
N LYS A 163 21.61 14.19 6.09
CA LYS A 163 23.05 14.50 5.90
C LYS A 163 23.70 15.13 7.15
N PRO A 164 23.11 16.16 7.79
CA PRO A 164 23.64 16.72 9.03
C PRO A 164 23.63 15.73 10.20
N LEU A 165 22.59 14.90 10.31
CA LEU A 165 22.49 13.86 11.34
C LEU A 165 23.56 12.76 11.18
N ILE A 166 23.95 12.43 9.94
CA ILE A 166 25.07 11.52 9.67
C ILE A 166 26.40 12.12 10.15
N VAL A 167 26.59 13.43 9.99
CA VAL A 167 27.80 14.12 10.47
C VAL A 167 27.88 14.07 12.00
N ILE A 168 26.74 14.17 12.70
CA ILE A 168 26.67 14.19 14.17
C ILE A 168 26.74 12.77 14.78
N LYS A 169 25.98 11.80 14.25
CA LYS A 169 25.91 10.41 14.77
C LYS A 169 26.89 9.44 14.10
N GLY A 170 27.68 9.89 13.13
CA GLY A 170 28.71 9.09 12.46
C GLY A 170 28.17 7.82 11.79
N ARG A 171 28.71 6.66 12.19
CA ARG A 171 28.50 5.35 11.53
C ARG A 171 27.07 4.84 11.64
N GLU A 172 26.41 5.05 12.78
CA GLU A 172 25.04 4.56 13.03
C GLU A 172 23.99 5.35 12.26
N GLY A 173 24.17 6.67 12.13
CA GLY A 173 23.32 7.52 11.28
C GLY A 173 23.40 7.12 9.79
N ARG A 174 24.61 6.80 9.30
CA ARG A 174 24.81 6.34 7.92
C ARG A 174 24.11 5.01 7.64
N LYS A 175 24.25 4.02 8.53
CA LYS A 175 23.57 2.71 8.39
C LYS A 175 22.05 2.90 8.32
N MET A 176 21.49 3.74 9.18
CA MET A 176 20.06 4.03 9.20
C MET A 176 19.57 4.61 7.87
N VAL A 177 20.25 5.64 7.34
CA VAL A 177 19.87 6.24 6.05
C VAL A 177 19.91 5.21 4.92
N ILE A 178 20.91 4.33 4.91
CA ILE A 178 20.98 3.23 3.94
C ILE A 178 19.78 2.29 4.09
N TYR A 179 19.39 1.91 5.31
CA TYR A 179 18.20 1.09 5.53
C TYR A 179 16.92 1.75 5.03
N LEU A 180 16.77 3.07 5.20
CA LEU A 180 15.62 3.82 4.69
C LEU A 180 15.56 3.77 3.16
N ILE A 181 16.68 4.02 2.50
CA ILE A 181 16.77 3.98 1.04
C ILE A 181 16.49 2.58 0.50
N ILE A 182 17.07 1.54 1.12
CA ILE A 182 16.81 0.15 0.73
C ILE A 182 15.33 -0.20 0.90
N ALA A 183 14.71 0.17 2.03
CA ALA A 183 13.30 -0.10 2.26
C ALA A 183 12.41 0.55 1.20
N THR A 184 12.61 1.84 0.91
CA THR A 184 11.84 2.55 -0.13
C THR A 184 12.09 1.97 -1.53
N THR A 185 13.34 1.56 -1.83
CA THR A 185 13.67 0.92 -3.10
C THR A 185 12.95 -0.43 -3.25
N MET A 186 12.92 -1.24 -2.19
CA MET A 186 12.19 -2.50 -2.19
C MET A 186 10.69 -2.30 -2.42
N MET A 187 10.09 -1.24 -1.86
CA MET A 187 8.68 -0.90 -2.13
C MET A 187 8.45 -0.65 -3.63
N VAL A 188 9.29 0.16 -4.27
CA VAL A 188 9.20 0.43 -5.72
C VAL A 188 9.36 -0.84 -6.56
N VAL A 189 10.28 -1.73 -6.19
CA VAL A 189 10.45 -3.01 -6.87
C VAL A 189 9.17 -3.84 -6.80
N THR A 190 8.50 -3.88 -5.64
CA THR A 190 7.23 -4.62 -5.53
C THR A 190 6.12 -4.04 -6.40
N ASP A 191 6.06 -2.72 -6.61
CA ASP A 191 5.08 -2.10 -7.52
C ASP A 191 5.34 -2.47 -8.97
N ILE A 192 6.60 -2.46 -9.40
CA ILE A 192 6.98 -2.87 -10.76
C ILE A 192 6.56 -4.32 -11.01
N ILE A 193 6.76 -5.21 -10.04
CA ILE A 193 6.33 -6.61 -10.14
C ILE A 193 4.81 -6.69 -10.36
N ILE A 194 4.02 -5.93 -9.59
CA ILE A 194 2.55 -5.91 -9.74
C ILE A 194 2.17 -5.41 -11.13
N VAL A 195 2.80 -4.34 -11.63
CA VAL A 195 2.56 -3.81 -12.98
C VAL A 195 2.84 -4.86 -14.05
N VAL A 196 3.98 -5.57 -13.98
CA VAL A 196 4.33 -6.61 -14.95
C VAL A 196 3.27 -7.72 -14.96
N VAL A 197 2.83 -8.19 -13.79
CA VAL A 197 1.81 -9.23 -13.69
C VAL A 197 0.46 -8.76 -14.25
N VAL A 198 0.12 -7.48 -14.06
CA VAL A 198 -1.07 -6.85 -14.64
C VAL A 198 -1.02 -6.77 -16.16
N LEU A 199 0.15 -6.50 -16.73
CA LEU A 199 0.33 -6.51 -18.18
C LEU A 199 0.18 -7.92 -18.77
N CYS A 200 0.59 -8.96 -18.04
CA CYS A 200 0.39 -10.37 -18.41
C CYS A 200 -1.07 -10.85 -18.30
N GLY A 201 -1.98 -10.05 -17.74
CA GLY A 201 -3.43 -10.34 -17.71
C GLY A 201 -3.89 -11.39 -16.69
N GLN A 202 -3.08 -11.68 -15.66
CA GLN A 202 -3.37 -12.73 -14.68
C GLN A 202 -4.09 -12.21 -13.41
N LEU A 203 -5.40 -11.92 -13.52
CA LEU A 203 -6.28 -11.36 -12.46
C LEU A 203 -6.14 -12.03 -11.08
N TYR A 204 -6.17 -13.36 -11.03
CA TYR A 204 -6.09 -14.12 -9.79
C TYR A 204 -4.74 -13.95 -9.07
N ILE A 205 -3.66 -13.84 -9.84
CA ILE A 205 -2.30 -13.71 -9.32
C ILE A 205 -2.09 -12.29 -8.78
N ILE A 206 -2.63 -11.29 -9.47
CA ILE A 206 -2.57 -9.87 -9.04
C ILE A 206 -3.18 -9.69 -7.65
N SER A 207 -4.35 -10.27 -7.40
CA SER A 207 -5.04 -10.11 -6.12
C SER A 207 -4.24 -10.69 -4.94
N ALA A 208 -3.71 -11.91 -5.10
CA ALA A 208 -2.87 -12.55 -4.09
C ALA A 208 -1.55 -11.80 -3.86
N LEU A 209 -0.89 -11.36 -4.93
CA LEU A 209 0.36 -10.59 -4.85
C LEU A 209 0.14 -9.21 -4.23
N THR A 210 -0.98 -8.55 -4.53
CA THR A 210 -1.32 -7.25 -3.93
C THR A 210 -1.45 -7.37 -2.42
N ALA A 211 -2.15 -8.40 -1.92
CA ALA A 211 -2.28 -8.67 -0.49
C ALA A 211 -0.90 -8.91 0.15
N PHE A 212 -0.10 -9.80 -0.43
CA PHE A 212 1.23 -10.15 0.06
C PHE A 212 2.19 -8.96 0.09
N PHE A 213 2.32 -8.23 -1.02
CA PHE A 213 3.21 -7.08 -1.09
C PHE A 213 2.75 -5.93 -0.19
N SER A 214 1.44 -5.73 -0.02
CA SER A 214 0.94 -4.72 0.93
C SER A 214 1.40 -4.99 2.36
N VAL A 215 1.34 -6.24 2.81
CA VAL A 215 1.85 -6.63 4.15
C VAL A 215 3.36 -6.46 4.23
N LEU A 216 4.10 -6.87 3.19
CA LEU A 216 5.55 -6.68 3.16
C LEU A 216 5.93 -5.20 3.24
N LYS A 217 5.27 -4.32 2.48
CA LYS A 217 5.48 -2.87 2.53
C LYS A 217 5.24 -2.33 3.94
N LEU A 218 4.11 -2.69 4.57
CA LEU A 218 3.78 -2.25 5.92
C LEU A 218 4.77 -2.77 6.98
N LYS A 219 5.25 -4.02 6.86
CA LYS A 219 6.29 -4.57 7.75
C LYS A 219 7.63 -3.85 7.60
N LEU A 220 8.07 -3.62 6.36
CA LEU A 220 9.30 -2.86 6.09
C LEU A 220 9.20 -1.46 6.69
N GLU A 221 8.03 -0.82 6.55
CA GLU A 221 7.78 0.49 7.13
C GLU A 221 7.87 0.46 8.65
N PHE A 222 7.14 -0.44 9.30
CA PHE A 222 7.10 -0.56 10.75
C PHE A 222 8.50 -0.80 11.33
N PHE A 223 9.28 -1.70 10.72
CA PHE A 223 10.66 -1.95 11.13
C PHE A 223 11.56 -0.72 10.97
N SER A 224 11.41 0.01 9.86
CA SER A 224 12.18 1.21 9.61
C SER A 224 11.83 2.36 10.56
N LEU A 225 10.57 2.46 11.01
CA LEU A 225 10.14 3.40 12.04
C LEU A 225 10.71 3.04 13.42
N GLY A 226 10.70 1.76 13.79
CA GLY A 226 11.27 1.30 15.05
C GLY A 226 12.75 1.70 15.21
N LYS A 227 13.51 1.70 14.11
CA LYS A 227 14.88 2.20 14.08
C LYS A 227 14.97 3.73 14.18
N LEU A 228 14.00 4.47 13.63
CA LEU A 228 13.98 5.93 13.64
C LEU A 228 13.68 6.51 15.04
N ILE A 229 12.85 5.84 15.83
CA ILE A 229 12.44 6.30 17.17
C ILE A 229 13.46 5.93 18.26
N ARG A 230 14.26 4.88 18.07
CA ARG A 230 15.35 4.52 19.00
C ARG A 230 16.59 5.44 18.90
N LEU A 231 16.50 6.57 18.19
CA LEU A 231 17.52 7.61 18.14
C LEU A 231 17.42 8.56 19.33
#